data_AF-A0A9D1A948-F1
#
_entry.id   AF-A0A9D1A948-F1
#
_cell.length_a   1.000
_cell.length_b   1.000
_cell.length_c   1.000
_cell.angle_alpha   90.00
_cell.angle_beta   90.00
_cell.angle_gamma   90.00
#
_symmetry.space_group_name_H-M   'P 1'
#
loop_
_entity.id
_entity.type
_entity.pdbx_description
1 polymer ?
#
loop_
_entity_poly.entity_id
_entity_poly.type
_entity_poly.pdbx_seq_one_letter_code
_entity_poly.pdbx_strand_id
1 'polypeptide(L)'
;MKHIKPGRGPSTMGVIGAVAAAVFGIFWTAIAPGFMKAFGVIFIVIAIAQAVYHFKNAASKNRFSAFDITDSDEEPDPLNQRFHASDTPHPNQSAGARFCPYCGAAVEADHLFCRSCGKRMD
;
A
#
# COMPACT_ATOMS: atom_id res chain seq x y z
N MET A 1 8.38 -0.35 6.12
CA MET A 1 7.47 -1.30 5.42
C MET A 1 6.09 -1.44 6.08
N LYS A 2 5.04 -0.87 5.44
CA LYS A 2 3.63 -1.09 5.78
C LYS A 2 2.99 -1.98 4.70
N HIS A 3 2.12 -2.90 5.09
CA HIS A 3 1.53 -3.88 4.17
C HIS A 3 0.02 -3.67 4.00
N ILE A 4 -0.45 -3.56 2.75
CA ILE A 4 -1.88 -3.45 2.43
C ILE A 4 -2.45 -4.85 2.16
N LYS A 5 -3.36 -5.28 3.02
CA LYS A 5 -4.05 -6.57 2.87
C LYS A 5 -5.22 -6.45 1.89
N PRO A 6 -5.37 -7.35 0.90
CA PRO A 6 -6.52 -7.36 0.01
C PRO A 6 -7.81 -7.71 0.75
N GLY A 7 -8.95 -7.25 0.21
CA GLY A 7 -10.28 -7.57 0.75
C GLY A 7 -10.61 -9.08 0.70
N ARG A 8 -11.56 -9.52 1.52
CA ARG A 8 -11.99 -10.93 1.56
C ARG A 8 -12.77 -11.35 0.31
N GLY A 9 -13.54 -10.44 -0.29
CA GLY A 9 -14.37 -10.70 -1.47
C GLY A 9 -13.60 -11.31 -2.66
N PRO A 10 -12.52 -10.67 -3.16
CA PRO A 10 -11.69 -11.22 -4.23
C PRO A 10 -11.11 -12.60 -3.91
N SER A 11 -10.75 -12.85 -2.64
CA SER A 11 -10.22 -14.15 -2.20
C SER A 11 -11.31 -15.22 -2.21
N THR A 12 -12.50 -14.91 -1.71
CA THR A 12 -13.65 -15.84 -1.76
C THR A 12 -14.04 -16.18 -3.20
N MET A 13 -14.04 -15.20 -4.11
CA MET A 13 -14.29 -15.44 -5.53
C MET A 13 -13.25 -16.39 -6.14
N GLY A 14 -11.98 -16.25 -5.75
CA GLY A 14 -10.90 -17.16 -6.14
C GLY A 14 -11.13 -18.60 -5.67
N VAL A 15 -11.67 -18.80 -4.46
CA VAL A 15 -12.04 -20.15 -3.96
C VAL A 15 -13.15 -20.76 -4.80
N ILE A 16 -14.20 -20.00 -5.11
CA ILE A 16 -15.32 -20.48 -5.95
C ILE A 16 -14.81 -20.87 -7.35
N GLY A 17 -13.97 -20.02 -7.93
CA GLY A 17 -13.33 -20.30 -9.23
C GLY A 17 -12.47 -21.56 -9.19
N ALA A 18 -11.70 -21.78 -8.12
CA ALA A 18 -10.90 -22.98 -7.95
C ALA A 18 -11.75 -24.25 -7.84
N VAL A 19 -12.88 -24.21 -7.12
CA VAL A 19 -13.82 -25.34 -7.05
C VAL A 19 -14.40 -25.65 -8.44
N ALA A 20 -14.83 -24.63 -9.19
CA ALA A 20 -15.34 -24.81 -10.55
C ALA A 20 -14.28 -25.41 -11.48
N ALA A 21 -13.03 -24.95 -11.39
CA ALA A 21 -11.91 -25.49 -12.17
C ALA A 21 -11.59 -26.94 -11.81
N ALA A 22 -11.69 -27.34 -10.54
CA ALA A 22 -11.52 -28.73 -10.11
C ALA A 22 -12.62 -29.64 -10.70
N VAL A 23 -13.89 -29.22 -10.62
CA VAL A 23 -15.02 -29.95 -11.20
C VAL A 23 -14.85 -30.12 -12.71
N PHE A 24 -14.45 -29.05 -13.41
CA PHE A 24 -14.15 -29.09 -14.84
C PHE A 24 -12.99 -30.05 -15.14
N GLY A 25 -11.90 -29.99 -14.40
CA GLY A 25 -10.74 -30.87 -14.58
C GLY A 25 -11.10 -32.35 -14.39
N ILE A 26 -11.94 -32.67 -13.39
CA ILE A 26 -12.45 -34.03 -13.16
C ILE A 26 -13.28 -34.50 -14.36
N PHE A 27 -14.23 -33.68 -14.81
CA PHE A 27 -15.07 -34.00 -15.97
C PHE A 27 -14.25 -34.19 -17.25
N TRP A 28 -13.30 -33.29 -17.50
CA TRP A 28 -12.38 -33.35 -18.64
C TRP A 28 -11.54 -34.64 -18.63
N THR A 29 -10.98 -35.00 -17.47
CA THR A 29 -10.16 -36.21 -17.33
C THR A 29 -10.96 -37.49 -17.62
N ALA A 30 -12.25 -37.50 -17.25
CA ALA A 30 -13.12 -38.64 -17.47
C ALA A 30 -13.46 -38.88 -18.95
N ILE A 31 -13.65 -37.81 -19.73
CA ILE A 31 -14.19 -37.89 -21.11
C ILE A 31 -13.11 -37.73 -22.18
N ALA A 32 -11.99 -37.05 -21.90
CA ALA A 32 -10.95 -36.81 -22.88
C ALA A 32 -10.21 -38.11 -23.29
N PRO A 33 -9.96 -38.35 -24.59
CA PRO A 33 -9.20 -39.52 -25.04
C PRO A 33 -7.67 -39.30 -24.97
N GLY A 34 -6.94 -40.40 -24.77
CA GLY A 34 -5.47 -40.45 -24.92
C GLY A 34 -4.71 -39.53 -23.96
N PHE A 35 -3.61 -38.94 -24.44
CA PHE A 35 -2.74 -38.06 -23.66
C PHE A 35 -3.43 -36.78 -23.15
N MET A 36 -4.57 -36.42 -23.76
CA MET A 36 -5.31 -35.21 -23.42
C MET A 36 -5.91 -35.24 -22.01
N LYS A 37 -5.99 -36.43 -21.38
CA LYS A 37 -6.34 -36.60 -19.95
C LYS A 37 -5.32 -35.91 -19.02
N ALA A 38 -4.06 -35.80 -19.44
CA ALA A 38 -3.02 -35.13 -18.65
C ALA A 38 -3.38 -33.66 -18.37
N PHE A 39 -4.03 -32.98 -19.33
CA PHE A 39 -4.49 -31.60 -19.11
C PHE A 39 -5.54 -31.51 -18.01
N GLY A 40 -6.49 -32.45 -17.94
CA GLY A 40 -7.48 -32.48 -16.87
C GLY A 40 -6.84 -32.66 -15.49
N VAL A 41 -5.82 -33.52 -15.37
CA VAL A 41 -5.03 -33.67 -14.14
C VAL A 41 -4.28 -32.37 -13.79
N ILE A 42 -3.68 -31.69 -14.78
CA ILE A 42 -3.03 -30.39 -14.58
C ILE A 42 -4.01 -29.35 -14.05
N PHE A 43 -5.23 -29.28 -14.62
CA PHE A 43 -6.28 -28.38 -14.12
C PHE A 43 -6.64 -28.66 -12.66
N ILE A 44 -6.73 -29.93 -12.25
CA ILE A 44 -7.01 -30.30 -10.86
C ILE A 44 -5.87 -29.84 -9.94
N VAL A 45 -4.61 -30.04 -10.32
CA VAL A 45 -3.45 -29.62 -9.51
C VAL A 45 -3.43 -28.10 -9.35
N ILE A 46 -3.63 -27.35 -10.44
CA ILE A 46 -3.71 -25.89 -10.40
C ILE A 46 -4.88 -25.43 -9.53
N ALA A 47 -6.05 -26.06 -9.67
CA ALA A 47 -7.22 -25.76 -8.86
C ALA A 47 -6.97 -25.97 -7.36
N ILE A 48 -6.28 -27.04 -6.97
CA ILE A 48 -5.92 -27.28 -5.56
C ILE A 48 -4.98 -26.18 -5.05
N ALA A 49 -3.94 -25.83 -5.81
CA ALA A 49 -3.01 -24.77 -5.43
C ALA A 49 -3.74 -23.43 -5.23
N GLN A 50 -4.60 -23.06 -6.18
CA GLN A 50 -5.42 -21.85 -6.10
C GLN A 50 -6.41 -21.89 -4.93
N ALA A 51 -7.08 -23.02 -4.71
CA ALA A 51 -7.99 -23.20 -3.59
C ALA A 51 -7.26 -22.99 -2.25
N VAL A 52 -6.09 -23.59 -2.07
CA VAL A 52 -5.28 -23.42 -0.85
C VAL A 52 -4.84 -21.96 -0.67
N TYR A 53 -4.34 -21.32 -1.73
CA TYR A 53 -3.90 -19.92 -1.68
C TYR A 53 -5.06 -18.98 -1.31
N HIS A 54 -6.16 -19.05 -2.05
CA HIS A 54 -7.31 -18.18 -1.86
C HIS A 54 -8.06 -18.48 -0.56
N PHE A 55 -8.13 -19.74 -0.13
CA PHE A 55 -8.72 -20.11 1.15
C PHE A 55 -7.89 -19.57 2.32
N LYS A 56 -6.56 -19.70 2.25
CA LYS A 56 -5.68 -19.10 3.25
C LYS A 56 -5.85 -17.58 3.26
N ASN A 57 -5.99 -16.96 2.11
CA ASN A 57 -6.24 -15.52 2.03
C ASN A 57 -7.66 -15.12 2.47
N ALA A 58 -8.67 -15.96 2.33
CA ALA A 58 -10.03 -15.67 2.78
C ALA A 58 -10.18 -15.86 4.30
N ALA A 59 -9.67 -16.97 4.86
CA ALA A 59 -9.92 -17.42 6.23
C ALA A 59 -8.83 -17.09 7.25
N SER A 60 -7.58 -16.84 6.84
CA SER A 60 -6.48 -16.57 7.79
C SER A 60 -6.61 -15.20 8.46
N LYS A 61 -6.16 -15.12 9.72
CA LYS A 61 -5.97 -13.86 10.46
C LYS A 61 -4.85 -13.02 9.83
N ASN A 62 -3.79 -13.68 9.37
CA ASN A 62 -2.66 -13.07 8.66
C ASN A 62 -2.74 -13.46 7.18
N ARG A 63 -3.20 -12.51 6.36
CA ARG A 63 -3.33 -12.60 4.91
C ARG A 63 -2.05 -12.13 4.23
N PHE A 64 -1.81 -12.61 3.02
CA PHE A 64 -0.71 -12.11 2.20
C PHE A 64 -0.98 -10.66 1.80
N SER A 65 0.05 -9.82 1.82
CA SER A 65 -0.07 -8.42 1.40
C SER A 65 -0.18 -8.33 -0.12
N ALA A 66 -1.05 -7.45 -0.62
CA ALA A 66 -1.10 -7.15 -2.05
C ALA A 66 0.05 -6.23 -2.46
N PHE A 67 0.44 -5.32 -1.57
CA PHE A 67 1.50 -4.34 -1.81
C PHE A 67 2.36 -4.18 -0.57
N ASP A 68 3.66 -3.95 -0.80
CA ASP A 68 4.55 -3.47 0.24
C ASP A 68 4.74 -1.97 0.06
N ILE A 69 4.45 -1.21 1.12
CA ILE A 69 4.70 0.23 1.16
C ILE A 69 6.06 0.40 1.84
N THR A 70 7.07 0.67 1.03
CA THR A 70 8.38 1.12 1.49
C THR A 70 8.29 2.56 1.98
N ASP A 71 9.09 2.90 2.99
CA ASP A 71 9.16 4.28 3.47
C ASP A 71 10.09 5.09 2.54
N SER A 72 9.92 6.43 2.51
CA SER A 72 10.65 7.33 1.60
C SER A 72 12.18 7.29 1.76
N ASP A 73 12.65 6.77 2.89
CA ASP A 73 14.06 6.61 3.21
C ASP A 73 14.66 5.32 2.59
N GLU A 74 13.83 4.30 2.34
CA GLU A 74 14.26 3.01 1.76
C GLU A 74 14.21 3.05 0.23
N GLU A 75 13.12 3.59 -0.33
CA GLU A 75 12.97 3.74 -1.78
C GLU A 75 12.31 5.09 -2.13
N PRO A 76 13.11 6.11 -2.52
CA PRO A 76 12.58 7.43 -2.80
C PRO A 76 11.75 7.41 -4.09
N ASP A 77 10.48 7.82 -4.00
CA ASP A 77 9.58 7.92 -5.16
C ASP A 77 10.18 8.91 -6.20
N PRO A 78 10.46 8.48 -7.44
CA PRO A 78 10.99 9.35 -8.48
C PRO A 78 10.04 10.49 -8.89
N LEU A 79 8.75 10.44 -8.53
CA LEU A 79 7.85 11.59 -8.65
C LEU A 79 8.13 12.65 -7.58
N ASN A 80 8.57 12.24 -6.38
CA ASN A 80 8.91 13.15 -5.29
C ASN A 80 10.00 14.14 -5.76
N GLN A 81 11.02 13.67 -6.47
CA GLN A 81 12.06 14.54 -7.05
C GLN A 81 11.54 15.53 -8.11
N ARG A 82 10.47 15.19 -8.83
CA ARG A 82 9.92 16.00 -9.93
C ARG A 82 8.95 17.07 -9.46
N PHE A 83 8.17 16.78 -8.42
CA PHE A 83 7.12 17.68 -7.93
C PHE A 83 7.51 18.47 -6.68
N HIS A 84 8.52 18.05 -5.91
CA HIS A 84 9.03 18.79 -4.76
C HIS A 84 9.94 19.98 -5.13
N ALA A 85 10.06 20.36 -6.41
CA ALA A 85 10.62 21.66 -6.79
C ALA A 85 9.81 22.86 -6.24
N SER A 86 8.64 22.60 -5.65
CA SER A 86 7.74 23.62 -5.07
C SER A 86 7.74 23.65 -3.53
N ASP A 87 8.19 22.57 -2.88
CA ASP A 87 8.38 22.54 -1.43
C ASP A 87 9.82 22.93 -1.13
N THR A 88 9.99 24.23 -0.92
CA THR A 88 11.14 24.73 -0.19
C THR A 88 11.33 23.87 1.07
N PRO A 89 12.55 23.35 1.36
CA PRO A 89 12.85 22.81 2.66
C PRO A 89 12.47 23.90 3.67
N HIS A 90 11.46 23.66 4.50
CA HIS A 90 11.20 24.57 5.61
C HIS A 90 12.49 24.62 6.42
N PRO A 91 13.13 25.79 6.47
CA PRO A 91 14.50 25.88 6.95
C PRO A 91 14.43 25.69 8.45
N ASN A 92 15.04 24.63 8.96
CA ASN A 92 15.56 24.66 10.32
C ASN A 92 16.82 25.54 10.31
N GLN A 93 16.67 26.80 9.90
CA GLN A 93 17.66 27.84 10.01
C GLN A 93 17.04 28.95 10.83
N SER A 94 17.35 28.87 12.11
CA SER A 94 17.46 29.93 13.10
C SER A 94 18.37 31.09 12.63
N ALA A 95 18.15 31.60 11.43
CA ALA A 95 18.83 32.77 10.87
C ALA A 95 17.81 33.90 10.76
N GLY A 96 17.48 34.53 11.89
CA GLY A 96 16.67 35.76 11.91
C GLY A 96 15.43 35.76 12.81
N ALA A 97 15.24 34.78 13.69
CA ALA A 97 14.16 34.83 14.67
C ALA A 97 14.45 35.94 15.70
N ARG A 98 13.72 37.06 15.62
CA ARG A 98 13.66 38.08 16.67
C ARG A 98 12.65 37.65 17.72
N PHE A 99 12.93 37.88 19.00
CA PHE A 99 11.95 37.58 20.05
C PHE A 99 11.07 38.81 20.31
N CYS A 100 9.77 38.58 20.53
CA CYS A 100 8.85 39.66 20.87
C CYS A 100 9.19 40.23 22.26
N PRO A 101 9.46 41.54 22.41
CA PRO A 101 9.79 42.13 23.72
C PRO A 101 8.61 42.13 24.71
N TYR A 102 7.40 41.89 24.22
CA TYR A 102 6.19 41.94 25.04
C TYR A 102 5.72 40.59 25.60
N CYS A 103 6.04 39.48 24.93
CA CYS A 103 5.59 38.15 25.35
C CYS A 103 6.66 37.05 25.22
N GLY A 104 7.84 37.36 24.68
CA GLY A 104 8.94 36.41 24.53
C GLY A 104 8.77 35.38 23.42
N ALA A 105 7.67 35.42 22.65
CA ALA A 105 7.47 34.51 21.51
C ALA A 105 8.49 34.78 20.39
N ALA A 106 8.95 33.72 19.73
CA ALA A 106 9.79 33.85 18.53
C ALA A 106 8.97 34.43 17.36
N VAL A 107 9.57 35.37 16.63
CA VAL A 107 8.95 36.11 15.53
C VAL A 107 9.95 36.16 14.37
N GLU A 108 9.48 35.82 13.18
CA GLU A 108 10.27 35.92 11.95
C GLU A 108 10.53 37.40 11.61
N ALA A 109 11.70 37.69 11.03
CA ALA A 109 12.17 39.07 10.80
C ALA A 109 11.21 39.94 9.97
N ASP A 110 10.40 39.34 9.11
CA ASP A 110 9.49 40.05 8.18
C ASP A 110 8.10 40.36 8.76
N HIS A 111 7.82 40.01 10.02
CA HIS A 111 6.49 40.22 10.62
C HIS A 111 6.42 41.55 11.37
N LEU A 112 5.52 42.44 10.92
CA LEU A 112 5.22 43.72 11.57
C LEU A 112 4.45 43.58 12.91
N PHE A 113 3.89 42.40 13.21
CA PHE A 113 3.07 42.15 14.41
C PHE A 113 3.35 40.77 15.01
N CYS A 114 3.21 40.64 16.33
CA CYS A 114 3.35 39.36 17.03
C CYS A 114 2.15 38.46 16.76
N ARG A 115 2.38 37.24 16.27
CA ARG A 115 1.31 36.24 16.11
C ARG A 115 0.80 35.67 17.44
N SER A 116 1.56 35.83 18.53
CA SER A 116 1.19 35.32 19.85
C SER A 116 0.41 36.34 20.70
N CYS A 117 0.81 37.62 20.66
CA CYS A 117 0.20 38.66 21.50
C CYS A 117 -0.39 39.87 20.74
N GLY A 118 -0.31 39.91 19.41
CA GLY A 118 -0.93 40.95 18.57
C GLY A 118 -0.25 42.34 18.57
N LYS A 119 0.85 42.53 19.33
CA LYS A 119 1.56 43.82 19.40
C LYS A 119 2.50 44.03 18.22
N ARG A 120 2.66 45.29 17.80
CA ARG A 120 3.53 45.69 16.69
C ARG A 120 5.00 45.44 17.02
N MET A 121 5.75 45.00 16.02
CA MET A 121 7.19 44.76 16.08
C MET A 121 7.91 46.04 15.63
N ASP A 122 8.02 46.98 16.55
CA ASP A 122 8.86 48.16 16.39
C ASP A 122 10.33 47.86 16.74
#